data_AF-A0A938AWV5-F1
#
_entry.id   AF-A0A938AWV5-F1
#
_cell.length_a   1.000
_cell.length_b   1.000
_cell.length_c   1.000
_cell.angle_alpha   90.00
_cell.angle_beta   90.00
_cell.angle_gamma   90.00
#
_symmetry.space_group_name_H-M   'P 1'
#
loop_
_entity.id
_entity.type
_entity.pdbx_description
1 polymer ?
#
loop_
_entity_poly.entity_id
_entity_poly.type
_entity_poly.pdbx_seq_one_letter_code
_entity_poly.pdbx_strand_id
1 'polypeptide(L)'
;MIWSCAPSFDNFGLDDLGLDITWNRMRQIFSDAECWSVESWGWRDVSAENYWDDHVRGSAGGGLCYGFATLATEIYNGRISPSALEMPLNTWQLGKNNSYTREWIEARQAGQYGEEVQIPWYNRGTIGAQGTLHRTEGDLERDKPGIVCISEGDSGHAVTPWMVRYMADSTARIYAYDSNYVGGIHNANADINNFNHYPYIVIDGRNWSYQFNSTTVWDDDINYSHYEEACGDMGESVTDLRLGPDAPYLSDHDIPNSTDWYIAWVTPGADVYFEDEEGNVTGMYKGQLRKEIPGSRAVIPLMGGAFTDHEMYIMPKGKRLSIHAEGTSDGEYNLNLMGENTLYSVKKKKIRKGVEDLLGFEPWKGSLGYRFRIQPGVADDNFMVIVAASFEGLVQALGRESIDREYIMEDVAATENSDFAVYVEEGGDTFVVESYSDDIQFDAVTRSTESANTLDPNTDHGYIPASVQEDVTVERGRRAEITPENWATGEQRGKLHTLNKRAKGAGAGFPLIPVIIGFAVLAA
;
A
#
# COMPACT_ATOMS: atom_id res chain seq x y z
N MET A 1 32.19 9.70 -6.34
CA MET A 1 31.93 8.80 -7.49
C MET A 1 30.45 8.80 -7.88
N ILE A 2 29.54 9.38 -7.08
CA ILE A 2 28.12 9.56 -7.46
C ILE A 2 27.82 10.82 -8.30
N TRP A 3 28.69 11.82 -8.35
CA TRP A 3 28.44 13.11 -9.06
C TRP A 3 28.07 12.96 -10.55
N SER A 4 28.60 11.92 -11.20
CA SER A 4 28.32 11.61 -12.61
C SER A 4 27.29 10.49 -12.77
N CYS A 5 26.62 10.07 -11.69
CA CYS A 5 25.73 8.91 -11.66
C CYS A 5 24.34 9.25 -11.09
N ALA A 6 24.09 10.51 -10.73
CA ALA A 6 22.81 10.95 -10.17
C ALA A 6 22.19 12.09 -11.01
N PRO A 7 20.84 12.22 -11.01
CA PRO A 7 20.17 13.39 -11.60
C PRO A 7 20.66 14.70 -10.98
N SER A 8 20.83 15.72 -11.82
CA SER A 8 21.35 17.05 -11.45
C SER A 8 20.28 18.10 -11.17
N PHE A 9 19.01 17.71 -11.20
CA PHE A 9 17.87 18.60 -10.97
C PHE A 9 17.16 18.25 -9.66
N ASP A 10 16.53 19.28 -9.09
CA ASP A 10 15.83 19.16 -7.84
C ASP A 10 14.65 18.19 -7.93
N ASN A 11 14.39 17.54 -6.81
CA ASN A 11 13.19 16.76 -6.55
C ASN A 11 11.92 17.51 -6.95
N PHE A 12 10.88 16.76 -7.27
CA PHE A 12 9.57 17.29 -7.64
C PHE A 12 8.48 16.34 -7.18
N GLY A 13 7.28 16.86 -6.99
CA GLY A 13 6.07 16.04 -6.88
C GLY A 13 5.26 16.05 -8.15
N LEU A 14 4.38 15.06 -8.30
CA LEU A 14 3.45 15.01 -9.43
C LEU A 14 2.34 16.06 -9.30
N ASP A 15 1.99 16.48 -8.08
CA ASP A 15 1.03 17.57 -7.85
C ASP A 15 1.51 18.89 -8.45
N ASP A 16 2.82 19.17 -8.36
CA ASP A 16 3.45 20.35 -8.97
C ASP A 16 3.31 20.37 -10.49
N LEU A 17 3.10 19.19 -11.10
CA LEU A 17 2.96 18.99 -12.53
C LEU A 17 1.50 18.77 -12.96
N GLY A 18 0.57 18.63 -12.01
CA GLY A 18 -0.82 18.25 -12.27
C GLY A 18 -0.95 16.86 -12.89
N LEU A 19 -0.14 15.91 -12.44
CA LEU A 19 -0.07 14.53 -12.94
C LEU A 19 -0.33 13.53 -11.81
N ASP A 20 -0.64 12.29 -12.18
CA ASP A 20 -0.74 11.14 -11.27
C ASP A 20 0.00 9.93 -11.88
N ILE A 21 0.34 8.95 -11.05
CA ILE A 21 0.81 7.65 -11.53
C ILE A 21 -0.33 6.94 -12.28
N THR A 22 -0.12 6.66 -13.57
CA THR A 22 -1.14 6.00 -14.40
C THR A 22 -1.26 4.50 -14.10
N TRP A 23 -2.40 3.89 -14.44
CA TRP A 23 -2.57 2.43 -14.36
C TRP A 23 -1.54 1.66 -15.20
N ASN A 24 -1.16 2.19 -16.37
CA ASN A 24 -0.11 1.56 -17.18
C ASN A 24 1.25 1.58 -16.45
N ARG A 25 1.51 2.58 -15.62
CA ARG A 25 2.70 2.61 -14.76
C ARG A 25 2.61 1.55 -13.66
N MET A 26 1.45 1.38 -13.02
CA MET A 26 1.19 0.31 -12.05
C MET A 26 1.52 -1.07 -12.66
N ARG A 27 0.97 -1.37 -13.84
CA ARG A 27 1.26 -2.59 -14.59
C ARG A 27 2.74 -2.78 -14.92
N GLN A 28 3.42 -1.68 -15.22
CA GLN A 28 4.84 -1.74 -15.50
C GLN A 28 5.63 -2.12 -14.28
N ILE A 29 5.27 -1.64 -13.08
CA ILE A 29 5.98 -1.94 -11.81
C ILE A 29 5.69 -3.37 -11.35
N PHE A 30 4.41 -3.75 -11.33
CA PHE A 30 3.91 -4.96 -10.68
C PHE A 30 3.56 -6.12 -11.62
N SER A 31 3.88 -5.97 -12.91
CA SER A 31 3.49 -6.89 -13.98
C SER A 31 1.99 -6.92 -14.31
N ASP A 32 1.67 -7.44 -15.50
CA ASP A 32 0.29 -7.68 -15.93
C ASP A 32 -0.37 -8.84 -15.17
N ALA A 33 0.44 -9.79 -14.64
CA ALA A 33 -0.10 -10.96 -13.96
C ALA A 33 -0.79 -10.59 -12.65
N GLU A 34 -0.27 -9.60 -11.93
CA GLU A 34 -0.86 -9.09 -10.69
C GLU A 34 -1.94 -8.03 -10.93
N CYS A 35 -1.81 -7.24 -12.00
CA CYS A 35 -2.74 -6.14 -12.25
C CYS A 35 -4.06 -6.57 -12.91
N TRP A 36 -4.09 -7.71 -13.61
CA TRP A 36 -5.26 -8.12 -14.38
C TRP A 36 -5.76 -9.51 -14.02
N SER A 37 -7.08 -9.61 -13.79
CA SER A 37 -7.80 -10.88 -13.85
C SER A 37 -7.97 -11.31 -15.31
N VAL A 38 -8.51 -10.41 -16.16
CA VAL A 38 -8.61 -10.61 -17.62
C VAL A 38 -8.46 -9.28 -18.36
N GLU A 39 -7.27 -9.02 -18.92
CA GLU A 39 -6.92 -7.73 -19.54
C GLU A 39 -7.84 -7.34 -20.70
N SER A 40 -8.14 -8.27 -21.62
CA SER A 40 -8.93 -7.95 -22.82
C SER A 40 -10.37 -7.54 -22.52
N TRP A 41 -10.89 -7.89 -21.34
CA TRP A 41 -12.23 -7.51 -20.87
C TRP A 41 -12.21 -6.19 -20.08
N GLY A 42 -11.02 -5.62 -19.85
CA GLY A 42 -10.82 -4.53 -18.91
C GLY A 42 -11.03 -4.94 -17.45
N TRP A 43 -10.95 -6.24 -17.13
CA TRP A 43 -11.15 -6.73 -15.77
C TRP A 43 -9.84 -6.75 -14.99
N ARG A 44 -9.61 -5.67 -14.24
CA ARG A 44 -8.48 -5.51 -13.31
C ARG A 44 -8.64 -6.42 -12.10
N ASP A 45 -7.52 -6.87 -11.56
CA ASP A 45 -7.54 -7.46 -10.22
C ASP A 45 -7.98 -6.39 -9.22
N VAL A 46 -8.98 -6.70 -8.39
CA VAL A 46 -9.58 -5.73 -7.48
C VAL A 46 -8.63 -5.33 -6.34
N SER A 47 -7.73 -6.22 -5.93
CA SER A 47 -6.72 -5.91 -4.92
C SER A 47 -5.71 -4.92 -5.50
N ALA A 48 -5.22 -5.18 -6.71
CA ALA A 48 -4.32 -4.28 -7.42
C ALA A 48 -4.99 -2.93 -7.75
N GLU A 49 -6.25 -2.93 -8.19
CA GLU A 49 -7.00 -1.70 -8.48
C GLU A 49 -7.18 -0.85 -7.21
N ASN A 50 -7.61 -1.46 -6.10
CA ASN A 50 -7.77 -0.74 -4.85
C ASN A 50 -6.43 -0.25 -4.30
N TYR A 51 -5.37 -1.06 -4.40
CA TYR A 51 -4.03 -0.67 -3.96
C TYR A 51 -3.52 0.52 -4.76
N TRP A 52 -3.76 0.53 -6.07
CA TRP A 52 -3.40 1.65 -6.93
C TRP A 52 -4.22 2.90 -6.64
N ASP A 53 -5.55 2.80 -6.69
CA ASP A 53 -6.45 3.95 -6.53
C ASP A 53 -6.29 4.64 -5.18
N ASP A 54 -6.13 3.85 -4.11
CA ASP A 54 -6.18 4.35 -2.74
C ASP A 54 -4.81 4.71 -2.18
N HIS A 55 -3.74 4.09 -2.70
CA HIS A 55 -2.40 4.23 -2.12
C HIS A 55 -1.36 4.68 -3.16
N VAL A 56 -1.06 3.85 -4.17
CA VAL A 56 0.07 4.10 -5.07
C VAL A 56 -0.12 5.37 -5.91
N ARG A 57 -1.33 5.64 -6.41
CA ARG A 57 -1.59 6.76 -7.31
C ARG A 57 -1.24 8.12 -6.71
N GLY A 58 -1.63 8.35 -5.46
CA GLY A 58 -1.39 9.60 -4.73
C GLY A 58 -0.05 9.65 -4.02
N SER A 59 0.62 8.51 -3.83
CA SER A 59 1.93 8.40 -3.16
C SER A 59 3.11 9.10 -3.87
N ALA A 60 2.83 9.76 -4.99
CA ALA A 60 3.77 10.54 -5.76
C ALA A 60 3.33 12.01 -5.89
N GLY A 61 2.25 12.41 -5.20
CA GLY A 61 1.74 13.79 -5.21
C GLY A 61 2.80 14.78 -4.71
N GLY A 62 3.44 14.49 -3.57
CA GLY A 62 4.61 15.22 -3.10
C GLY A 62 5.93 14.68 -3.66
N GLY A 63 7.06 14.98 -3.01
CA GLY A 63 8.40 14.70 -3.53
C GLY A 63 8.72 13.21 -3.76
N LEU A 64 9.42 12.88 -4.85
CA LEU A 64 9.78 11.51 -5.25
C LEU A 64 11.15 11.05 -4.73
N CYS A 65 11.50 11.38 -3.49
CA CYS A 65 12.84 11.17 -2.94
C CYS A 65 13.34 9.73 -3.10
N TYR A 66 12.48 8.74 -2.83
CA TYR A 66 12.83 7.33 -3.01
C TYR A 66 13.12 6.99 -4.46
N GLY A 67 12.25 7.40 -5.39
CA GLY A 67 12.44 7.16 -6.82
C GLY A 67 13.76 7.74 -7.35
N PHE A 68 14.13 8.94 -6.91
CA PHE A 68 15.42 9.55 -7.25
C PHE A 68 16.61 8.80 -6.66
N ALA A 69 16.52 8.40 -5.39
CA ALA A 69 17.57 7.65 -4.71
C ALA A 69 17.81 6.29 -5.38
N THR A 70 16.73 5.57 -5.72
CA THR A 70 16.80 4.31 -6.46
C THR A 70 17.42 4.51 -7.83
N LEU A 71 16.96 5.49 -8.62
CA LEU A 71 17.53 5.78 -9.94
C LEU A 71 19.05 6.06 -9.87
N ALA A 72 19.49 6.87 -8.90
CA ALA A 72 20.92 7.17 -8.73
C ALA A 72 21.74 5.90 -8.44
N THR A 73 21.21 5.01 -7.62
CA THR A 73 21.80 3.71 -7.32
C THR A 73 21.81 2.79 -8.54
N GLU A 74 20.73 2.73 -9.33
CA GLU A 74 20.66 1.90 -10.54
C GLU A 74 21.65 2.37 -11.62
N ILE A 75 21.81 3.68 -11.80
CA ILE A 75 22.80 4.23 -12.72
C ILE A 75 24.22 3.93 -12.22
N TYR A 76 24.48 4.09 -10.93
CA TYR A 76 25.79 3.78 -10.34
C TYR A 76 26.19 2.32 -10.58
N ASN A 77 25.27 1.40 -10.35
CA ASN A 77 25.47 -0.04 -10.54
C ASN A 77 25.37 -0.48 -12.01
N GLY A 78 25.10 0.43 -12.94
CA GLY A 78 24.99 0.15 -14.37
C GLY A 78 23.78 -0.68 -14.79
N ARG A 79 22.73 -0.76 -13.94
CA ARG A 79 21.45 -1.41 -14.28
C ARG A 79 20.69 -0.63 -15.35
N ILE A 80 20.78 0.70 -15.30
CA ILE A 80 20.34 1.60 -16.37
C ILE A 80 21.43 2.60 -16.74
N SER A 81 21.52 2.95 -18.02
CA SER A 81 22.37 4.04 -18.48
C SER A 81 21.54 5.32 -18.62
N PRO A 82 22.09 6.52 -18.35
CA PRO A 82 21.37 7.77 -18.64
C PRO A 82 20.98 7.89 -20.12
N SER A 83 21.77 7.35 -21.05
CA SER A 83 21.40 7.30 -22.46
C SER A 83 20.17 6.44 -22.75
N ALA A 84 19.83 5.46 -21.90
CA ALA A 84 18.58 4.71 -22.04
C ALA A 84 17.35 5.56 -21.65
N LEU A 85 17.53 6.57 -20.79
CA LEU A 85 16.48 7.50 -20.39
C LEU A 85 16.37 8.69 -21.37
N GLU A 86 17.51 9.22 -21.81
CA GLU A 86 17.55 10.38 -22.72
C GLU A 86 18.77 10.32 -23.65
N MET A 87 18.57 9.93 -24.91
CA MET A 87 19.62 9.94 -25.94
C MET A 87 19.92 11.38 -26.43
N PRO A 88 21.19 11.80 -26.59
CA PRO A 88 22.46 11.21 -26.14
C PRO A 88 23.02 12.00 -24.94
N LEU A 89 22.32 11.98 -23.81
CA LEU A 89 22.65 12.77 -22.63
C LEU A 89 23.42 11.92 -21.60
N ASN A 90 24.40 12.56 -20.94
CA ASN A 90 24.98 12.03 -19.70
C ASN A 90 23.98 12.24 -18.54
N THR A 91 24.16 11.52 -17.44
CA THR A 91 23.37 11.62 -16.19
C THR A 91 23.06 13.04 -15.72
N TRP A 92 24.07 13.90 -15.68
CA TRP A 92 23.94 15.29 -15.23
C TRP A 92 23.25 16.20 -16.26
N GLN A 93 22.91 15.67 -17.44
CA GLN A 93 22.18 16.34 -18.50
C GLN A 93 20.72 15.87 -18.59
N LEU A 94 20.31 14.85 -17.82
CA LEU A 94 18.92 14.40 -17.80
C LEU A 94 18.00 15.57 -17.47
N GLY A 95 16.95 15.74 -18.26
CA GLY A 95 16.00 16.82 -18.06
C GLY A 95 14.89 16.45 -17.08
N LYS A 96 14.58 17.33 -16.13
CA LYS A 96 13.37 17.21 -15.28
C LYS A 96 12.08 16.99 -16.09
N ASN A 97 12.00 17.61 -17.27
CA ASN A 97 10.84 17.53 -18.17
C ASN A 97 10.92 16.35 -19.17
N ASN A 98 11.95 15.52 -19.11
CA ASN A 98 12.03 14.32 -19.94
C ASN A 98 11.04 13.26 -19.41
N SER A 99 10.14 12.80 -20.27
CA SER A 99 9.08 11.87 -19.87
C SER A 99 9.62 10.55 -19.36
N TYR A 100 10.63 9.96 -20.00
CA TYR A 100 11.18 8.66 -19.60
C TYR A 100 11.92 8.72 -18.27
N THR A 101 12.72 9.76 -18.04
CA THR A 101 13.41 9.95 -16.75
C THR A 101 12.39 10.10 -15.62
N ARG A 102 11.36 10.93 -15.85
CA ARG A 102 10.28 11.15 -14.89
C ARG A 102 9.53 9.85 -14.60
N GLU A 103 9.10 9.15 -15.64
CA GLU A 103 8.38 7.89 -15.58
C GLU A 103 9.16 6.77 -14.86
N TRP A 104 10.49 6.77 -15.00
CA TRP A 104 11.35 5.85 -14.25
C TRP A 104 11.36 6.18 -12.76
N ILE A 105 11.51 7.46 -12.42
CA ILE A 105 11.48 7.93 -11.04
C ILE A 105 10.10 7.62 -10.42
N GLU A 106 9.00 7.82 -11.15
CA GLU A 106 7.65 7.45 -10.73
C GLU A 106 7.53 5.95 -10.45
N ALA A 107 8.05 5.10 -11.35
CA ALA A 107 8.05 3.65 -11.16
C ALA A 107 8.78 3.25 -9.87
N ARG A 108 9.98 3.80 -9.66
CA ARG A 108 10.79 3.52 -8.47
C ARG A 108 10.18 4.10 -7.20
N GLN A 109 9.52 5.26 -7.28
CA GLN A 109 8.79 5.81 -6.16
C GLN A 109 7.69 4.85 -5.71
N ALA A 110 6.88 4.34 -6.64
CA ALA A 110 5.83 3.39 -6.32
C ALA A 110 6.37 2.01 -5.86
N GLY A 111 7.51 1.57 -6.42
CA GLY A 111 8.19 0.32 -6.02
C GLY A 111 8.58 0.29 -4.53
N GLN A 112 8.68 1.44 -3.85
CA GLN A 112 8.87 1.46 -2.40
C GLN A 112 7.79 0.67 -1.64
N TYR A 113 6.58 0.56 -2.20
CA TYR A 113 5.46 -0.16 -1.61
C TYR A 113 5.38 -1.63 -2.06
N GLY A 114 6.36 -2.11 -2.82
CA GLY A 114 6.46 -3.51 -3.23
C GLY A 114 6.88 -4.43 -2.09
N GLU A 115 6.65 -5.73 -2.29
CA GLU A 115 7.06 -6.81 -1.38
C GLU A 115 8.54 -6.76 -1.03
N GLU A 116 9.38 -6.53 -2.04
CA GLU A 116 10.84 -6.58 -1.96
C GLU A 116 11.42 -5.46 -1.09
N VAL A 117 10.64 -4.41 -0.84
CA VAL A 117 11.01 -3.31 0.06
C VAL A 117 10.36 -3.52 1.41
N GLN A 118 9.03 -3.67 1.44
CA GLN A 118 8.26 -3.64 2.69
C GLN A 118 8.53 -4.85 3.58
N ILE A 119 8.77 -6.03 3.00
CA ILE A 119 8.87 -7.27 3.76
C ILE A 119 10.24 -7.48 4.39
N PRO A 120 11.37 -7.24 3.68
CA PRO A 120 12.66 -7.19 4.33
C PRO A 120 12.71 -6.16 5.45
N TRP A 121 12.05 -5.01 5.26
CA TRP A 121 11.93 -3.98 6.28
C TRP A 121 11.16 -4.46 7.51
N TYR A 122 9.97 -5.02 7.30
CA TYR A 122 9.15 -5.59 8.36
C TYR A 122 9.92 -6.66 9.15
N ASN A 123 10.51 -7.64 8.46
CA ASN A 123 11.25 -8.75 9.07
C ASN A 123 12.49 -8.29 9.85
N ARG A 124 13.14 -7.23 9.38
CA ARG A 124 14.33 -6.67 10.03
C ARG A 124 14.00 -5.80 11.24
N GLY A 125 12.80 -5.20 11.27
CA GLY A 125 12.42 -4.18 12.25
C GLY A 125 13.28 -2.92 12.16
N THR A 126 13.29 -2.13 13.24
CA THR A 126 14.12 -0.93 13.36
C THR A 126 15.56 -1.32 13.67
N ILE A 127 16.49 -0.98 12.78
CA ILE A 127 17.93 -1.23 12.98
C ILE A 127 18.68 -0.08 13.65
N GLY A 128 18.12 1.14 13.58
CA GLY A 128 18.67 2.36 14.16
C GLY A 128 20.02 2.79 13.57
N ALA A 129 20.57 3.87 14.13
CA ALA A 129 21.75 4.58 13.63
C ALA A 129 22.97 3.67 13.33
N GLN A 130 23.36 2.83 14.28
CA GLN A 130 24.52 1.94 14.12
C GLN A 130 24.27 0.82 13.11
N GLY A 131 23.04 0.29 13.06
CA GLY A 131 22.68 -0.74 12.08
C GLY A 131 22.71 -0.18 10.66
N THR A 132 22.16 1.02 10.47
CA THR A 132 22.21 1.74 9.19
C THR A 132 23.63 2.06 8.77
N LEU A 133 24.49 2.56 9.68
CA LEU A 133 25.91 2.81 9.40
C LEU A 133 26.61 1.54 8.94
N HIS A 134 26.48 0.45 9.69
CA HIS A 134 27.16 -0.81 9.39
C HIS A 134 26.75 -1.38 8.02
N ARG A 135 25.45 -1.35 7.68
CA ARG A 135 24.98 -1.80 6.36
C ARG A 135 25.47 -0.90 5.24
N THR A 136 25.44 0.41 5.46
CA THR A 136 25.96 1.40 4.50
C THR A 136 27.43 1.14 4.19
N GLU A 137 28.27 0.93 5.22
CA GLU A 137 29.68 0.60 5.04
C GLU A 137 29.87 -0.69 4.25
N GLY A 138 29.16 -1.76 4.64
CA GLY A 138 29.28 -3.06 3.98
C GLY A 138 28.91 -3.04 2.50
N ASP A 139 27.90 -2.26 2.13
CA ASP A 139 27.44 -2.13 0.74
C ASP A 139 28.34 -1.20 -0.08
N LEU A 140 28.85 -0.11 0.51
CA LEU A 140 29.85 0.74 -0.12
C LEU A 140 31.17 0.00 -0.35
N GLU A 141 31.61 -0.86 0.58
CA GLU A 141 32.79 -1.72 0.41
C GLU A 141 32.64 -2.73 -0.74
N ARG A 142 31.39 -3.12 -1.05
CA ARG A 142 31.04 -4.03 -2.15
C ARG A 142 30.75 -3.31 -3.46
N ASP A 143 30.88 -1.98 -3.48
CA ASP A 143 30.55 -1.13 -4.63
C ASP A 143 29.08 -1.27 -5.07
N LYS A 144 28.18 -1.48 -4.12
CA LYS A 144 26.73 -1.67 -4.33
C LYS A 144 25.91 -0.84 -3.35
N PRO A 145 25.94 0.50 -3.43
CA PRO A 145 25.20 1.34 -2.50
C PRO A 145 23.70 1.07 -2.60
N GLY A 146 23.05 0.80 -1.47
CA GLY A 146 21.61 0.82 -1.32
C GLY A 146 21.04 2.22 -1.10
N ILE A 147 20.01 2.34 -0.26
CA ILE A 147 19.31 3.58 0.05
C ILE A 147 19.23 3.73 1.58
N VAL A 148 19.58 4.90 2.09
CA VAL A 148 19.31 5.27 3.48
C VAL A 148 17.94 5.92 3.54
N CYS A 149 17.08 5.36 4.38
CA CYS A 149 15.69 5.81 4.51
C CYS A 149 15.49 6.43 5.88
N ILE A 150 14.88 7.60 5.90
CA ILE A 150 14.80 8.48 7.06
C ILE A 150 13.33 8.83 7.27
N SER A 151 12.85 8.80 8.51
CA SER A 151 11.53 9.33 8.84
C SER A 151 11.58 10.23 10.06
N GLU A 152 10.70 11.22 10.09
CA GLU A 152 10.50 12.16 11.19
C GLU A 152 8.99 12.31 11.41
N GLY A 153 8.48 11.73 12.50
CA GLY A 153 7.05 11.73 12.78
C GLY A 153 6.25 10.99 11.69
N ASP A 154 5.46 11.74 10.92
CA ASP A 154 4.62 11.24 9.82
C ASP A 154 5.25 11.45 8.44
N SER A 155 6.47 11.99 8.35
CA SER A 155 7.13 12.31 7.08
C SER A 155 8.31 11.38 6.81
N GLY A 156 8.61 11.14 5.53
CA GLY A 156 9.74 10.31 5.11
C GLY A 156 10.67 10.97 4.10
N HIS A 157 11.89 10.47 4.00
CA HIS A 157 12.91 10.91 3.05
C HIS A 157 13.86 9.76 2.71
N ALA A 158 14.47 9.83 1.53
CA ALA A 158 15.39 8.80 1.05
C ALA A 158 16.60 9.44 0.36
N VAL A 159 17.78 8.90 0.64
CA VAL A 159 19.05 9.39 0.11
C VAL A 159 19.97 8.23 -0.28
N THR A 160 20.82 8.44 -1.29
CA THR A 160 21.78 7.42 -1.74
C THR A 160 23.16 7.67 -1.12
N PRO A 161 23.66 6.82 -0.21
CA PRO A 161 24.98 6.99 0.37
C PRO A 161 26.08 6.74 -0.68
N TRP A 162 27.20 7.46 -0.57
CA TRP A 162 28.36 7.24 -1.45
C TRP A 162 29.70 7.24 -0.73
N MET A 163 29.73 7.59 0.56
CA MET A 163 30.95 7.56 1.36
C MET A 163 30.62 7.65 2.85
N VAL A 164 31.41 6.95 3.66
CA VAL A 164 31.43 7.10 5.11
C VAL A 164 32.76 7.70 5.55
N ARG A 165 32.74 8.63 6.52
CA ARG A 165 33.95 9.12 7.18
C ARG A 165 33.81 9.13 8.69
N TYR A 166 34.84 8.63 9.36
CA TYR A 166 35.03 8.80 10.79
C TYR A 166 35.72 10.14 11.05
N MET A 167 35.10 10.96 11.89
CA MET A 167 35.51 12.33 12.15
C MET A 167 36.35 12.41 13.44
N ALA A 168 37.13 13.49 13.59
CA ALA A 168 37.99 13.68 14.75
C ALA A 168 37.19 13.91 16.06
N ASP A 169 35.92 14.29 15.96
CA ASP A 169 34.99 14.46 17.07
C ASP A 169 34.33 13.14 17.52
N SER A 170 34.82 12.00 17.02
CA SER A 170 34.29 10.65 17.28
C SER A 170 32.91 10.35 16.67
N THR A 171 32.37 11.24 15.84
CA THR A 171 31.19 10.95 15.02
C THR A 171 31.57 10.21 13.74
N ALA A 172 30.61 9.50 13.14
CA ALA A 172 30.69 9.08 11.75
C ALA A 172 29.76 9.94 10.89
N ARG A 173 30.15 10.21 9.65
CA ARG A 173 29.32 10.91 8.67
C ARG A 173 29.07 10.01 7.46
N ILE A 174 27.81 9.76 7.16
CA ILE A 174 27.37 9.10 5.93
C ILE A 174 27.05 10.22 4.94
N TYR A 175 27.91 10.41 3.94
CA TYR A 175 27.66 11.37 2.87
C TYR A 175 26.79 10.74 1.80
N ALA A 176 25.80 11.49 1.34
CA ALA A 176 24.78 11.00 0.42
C ALA A 176 24.53 11.95 -0.75
N TYR A 177 23.92 11.40 -1.80
CA TYR A 177 23.17 12.15 -2.78
C TYR A 177 21.75 12.33 -2.24
N ASP A 178 21.28 13.57 -2.26
CA ASP A 178 19.91 13.96 -1.93
C ASP A 178 19.38 14.80 -3.10
N SER A 179 18.24 14.39 -3.66
CA SER A 179 17.58 15.11 -4.76
C SER A 179 17.06 16.49 -4.35
N ASN A 180 16.99 16.82 -3.06
CA ASN A 180 16.69 18.16 -2.56
C ASN A 180 17.94 19.06 -2.48
N TYR A 181 19.15 18.51 -2.66
CA TYR A 181 20.43 19.21 -2.51
C TYR A 181 21.43 18.85 -3.62
N VAL A 182 21.12 19.22 -4.85
CA VAL A 182 21.94 18.85 -6.04
C VAL A 182 23.21 19.71 -6.24
N GLY A 183 23.47 20.67 -5.36
CA GLY A 183 24.51 21.68 -5.54
C GLY A 183 25.94 21.14 -5.71
N GLY A 184 26.31 20.07 -5.01
CA GLY A 184 27.65 19.48 -5.10
C GLY A 184 27.86 18.54 -6.29
N ILE A 185 26.80 18.17 -7.00
CA ILE A 185 26.85 17.22 -8.14
C ILE A 185 27.70 17.79 -9.29
N HIS A 186 27.79 19.11 -9.42
CA HIS A 186 28.55 19.77 -10.47
C HIS A 186 29.99 20.14 -10.10
N ASN A 187 30.41 19.88 -8.85
CA ASN A 187 31.70 20.37 -8.37
C ASN A 187 32.37 19.35 -7.44
N ALA A 188 33.16 18.43 -8.00
CA ALA A 188 33.93 17.45 -7.23
C ALA A 188 34.97 18.05 -6.26
N ASN A 189 35.27 19.36 -6.37
CA ASN A 189 36.19 20.08 -5.49
C ASN A 189 35.45 20.96 -4.47
N ALA A 190 34.14 20.83 -4.33
CA ALA A 190 33.40 21.56 -3.32
C ALA A 190 33.88 21.19 -1.90
N ASP A 191 33.65 22.07 -0.94
CA ASP A 191 34.00 21.79 0.46
C ASP A 191 33.10 20.66 1.00
N ILE A 192 33.72 19.54 1.33
CA ILE A 192 33.08 18.36 1.91
C ILE A 192 32.38 18.64 3.25
N ASN A 193 32.74 19.72 3.95
CA ASN A 193 32.08 20.10 5.19
C ASN A 193 30.86 21.01 4.98
N ASN A 194 30.64 21.49 3.75
CA ASN A 194 29.47 22.28 3.42
C ASN A 194 28.31 21.36 3.05
N PHE A 195 27.33 21.26 3.95
CA PHE A 195 26.14 20.42 3.78
C PHE A 195 25.37 20.73 2.49
N ASN A 196 25.27 22.01 2.10
CA ASN A 196 24.56 22.40 0.87
C ASN A 196 25.23 21.91 -0.42
N HIS A 197 26.50 21.52 -0.34
CA HIS A 197 27.19 20.84 -1.43
C HIS A 197 27.09 19.33 -1.27
N TYR A 198 27.37 18.84 -0.06
CA TYR A 198 27.42 17.42 0.23
C TYR A 198 26.64 17.11 1.49
N PRO A 199 25.35 16.78 1.36
CA PRO A 199 24.52 16.36 2.47
C PRO A 199 25.14 15.15 3.15
N TYR A 200 25.02 15.12 4.48
CA TYR A 200 25.49 13.99 5.28
C TYR A 200 24.61 13.75 6.50
N ILE A 201 24.51 12.49 6.88
CA ILE A 201 23.89 12.05 8.13
C ILE A 201 25.00 11.92 9.17
N VAL A 202 24.81 12.52 10.34
CA VAL A 202 25.73 12.40 11.47
C VAL A 202 25.28 11.22 12.33
N ILE A 203 26.19 10.29 12.61
CA ILE A 203 26.00 9.16 13.51
C ILE A 203 26.87 9.37 14.75
N ASP A 204 26.24 9.45 15.92
CA ASP A 204 26.91 9.60 17.22
C ASP A 204 26.43 8.49 18.16
N GLY A 205 27.14 7.36 18.13
CA GLY A 205 26.71 6.15 18.83
C GLY A 205 25.32 5.73 18.36
N ARG A 206 24.35 5.67 19.28
CA ARG A 206 22.97 5.27 18.96
C ARG A 206 22.10 6.40 18.41
N ASN A 207 22.58 7.65 18.51
CA ASN A 207 21.88 8.80 18.01
C ASN A 207 22.30 9.08 16.57
N TRP A 208 21.43 9.76 15.84
CA TRP A 208 21.73 10.25 14.51
C TRP A 208 21.08 11.61 14.31
N SER A 209 21.49 12.34 13.27
CA SER A 209 20.77 13.54 12.84
C SER A 209 20.99 13.81 11.35
N TYR A 210 19.98 14.42 10.73
CA TYR A 210 20.02 14.90 9.35
C TYR A 210 19.49 16.32 9.23
N GLN A 211 20.26 17.23 8.62
CA GLN A 211 19.82 18.60 8.39
C GLN A 211 18.86 18.65 7.19
N PHE A 212 17.57 18.42 7.43
CA PHE A 212 16.59 18.37 6.34
C PHE A 212 16.43 19.71 5.60
N ASN A 213 16.51 20.84 6.31
CA ASN A 213 16.54 22.19 5.74
C ASN A 213 17.23 23.17 6.70
N SER A 214 17.33 24.47 6.36
CA SER A 214 18.03 25.46 7.19
C SER A 214 17.50 25.64 8.63
N THR A 215 16.29 25.16 8.93
CA THR A 215 15.61 25.33 10.21
C THR A 215 15.24 24.01 10.89
N THR A 216 15.32 22.90 10.18
CA THR A 216 14.81 21.60 10.63
C THR A 216 15.91 20.55 10.59
N VAL A 217 16.05 19.82 11.70
CA VAL A 217 16.91 18.65 11.85
C VAL A 217 15.99 17.48 12.16
N TRP A 218 16.18 16.35 11.48
CA TRP A 218 15.47 15.10 11.73
C TRP A 218 16.36 14.15 12.53
N ASP A 219 15.77 13.44 13.48
CA ASP A 219 16.47 12.51 14.37
C ASP A 219 15.60 11.36 14.92
N ASP A 220 14.40 11.13 14.37
CA ASP A 220 13.47 10.08 14.80
C ASP A 220 13.90 8.65 14.38
N ASP A 221 13.50 8.15 13.20
CA ASP A 221 13.85 6.79 12.74
C ASP A 221 14.72 6.79 11.45
N ILE A 222 15.63 5.82 11.38
CA ILE A 222 16.55 5.62 10.27
C ILE A 222 16.71 4.14 9.96
N ASN A 223 16.60 3.81 8.68
CA ASN A 223 16.74 2.45 8.16
C ASN A 223 17.59 2.42 6.87
N TYR A 224 17.74 1.23 6.30
CA TYR A 224 18.55 0.99 5.12
C TYR A 224 17.90 -0.06 4.22
N SER A 225 17.64 0.27 2.95
CA SER A 225 17.33 -0.72 1.92
C SER A 225 18.61 -1.10 1.18
N HIS A 226 18.89 -2.38 1.05
CA HIS A 226 19.95 -2.85 0.15
C HIS A 226 19.60 -2.51 -1.30
N TYR A 227 20.61 -2.47 -2.17
CA TYR A 227 20.42 -2.18 -3.59
C TYR A 227 19.38 -3.11 -4.23
N GLU A 228 19.52 -4.42 -3.96
CA GLU A 228 18.61 -5.43 -4.49
C GLU A 228 17.20 -5.29 -3.91
N GLU A 229 17.03 -4.88 -2.65
CA GLU A 229 15.71 -4.62 -2.07
C GLU A 229 15.04 -3.41 -2.74
N ALA A 230 15.79 -2.34 -2.99
CA ALA A 230 15.25 -1.10 -3.55
C ALA A 230 14.89 -1.18 -5.05
N CYS A 231 15.48 -2.13 -5.76
CA CYS A 231 15.24 -2.36 -7.19
C CYS A 231 14.37 -3.60 -7.44
N GLY A 232 13.96 -4.29 -6.37
CA GLY A 232 13.19 -5.51 -6.36
C GLY A 232 13.84 -6.70 -7.08
N ASP A 233 13.08 -7.45 -7.86
CA ASP A 233 13.49 -8.69 -8.52
C ASP A 233 14.56 -8.46 -9.58
N MET A 234 15.81 -8.48 -9.13
CA MET A 234 17.00 -8.22 -9.94
C MET A 234 17.22 -9.23 -11.08
N GLY A 235 16.54 -10.38 -11.02
CA GLY A 235 16.56 -11.42 -12.06
C GLY A 235 15.65 -11.13 -13.25
N GLU A 236 14.65 -10.25 -13.06
CA GLU A 236 13.80 -9.73 -14.12
C GLU A 236 14.65 -8.84 -15.04
N SER A 237 14.52 -9.05 -16.35
CA SER A 237 15.23 -8.20 -17.31
C SER A 237 14.60 -6.81 -17.28
N VAL A 238 15.30 -5.85 -16.70
CA VAL A 238 15.01 -4.43 -16.90
C VAL A 238 15.01 -4.16 -18.39
N THR A 239 13.90 -3.62 -18.86
CA THR A 239 13.55 -3.80 -20.24
C THR A 239 13.99 -2.57 -21.07
N ASP A 240 14.37 -2.80 -22.33
CA ASP A 240 15.04 -1.81 -23.20
C ASP A 240 14.07 -0.68 -23.63
N LEU A 241 14.14 0.49 -22.98
CA LEU A 241 13.40 1.74 -23.30
C LEU A 241 13.57 2.18 -24.76
N ARG A 242 13.03 1.41 -25.70
CA ARG A 242 13.03 1.75 -27.12
C ARG A 242 11.88 2.68 -27.41
N LEU A 243 12.27 3.79 -28.03
CA LEU A 243 11.47 4.89 -28.56
C LEU A 243 10.25 4.39 -29.35
N GLY A 244 9.14 4.19 -28.67
CA GLY A 244 7.85 3.81 -29.25
C GLY A 244 6.75 3.76 -28.19
N PRO A 245 5.47 3.73 -28.59
CA PRO A 245 4.35 3.46 -27.68
C PRO A 245 4.45 2.10 -26.97
N ASP A 246 5.43 1.27 -27.35
CA ASP A 246 5.77 -0.04 -26.79
C ASP A 246 7.00 0.02 -25.83
N ALA A 247 7.22 1.17 -25.17
CA ALA A 247 8.29 1.29 -24.18
C ALA A 247 8.06 0.30 -23.03
N PRO A 248 9.08 -0.42 -22.57
CA PRO A 248 8.86 -1.72 -21.95
C PRO A 248 8.74 -1.72 -20.42
N TYR A 249 8.36 -2.90 -19.90
CA TYR A 249 7.96 -3.22 -18.52
C TYR A 249 9.09 -3.22 -17.48
N LEU A 250 8.85 -2.60 -16.34
CA LEU A 250 9.71 -2.57 -15.17
C LEU A 250 9.15 -3.53 -14.10
N SER A 251 8.88 -4.78 -14.48
CA SER A 251 8.10 -5.73 -13.67
C SER A 251 8.93 -6.38 -12.57
N ASP A 252 9.69 -5.59 -11.82
CA ASP A 252 10.63 -6.09 -10.83
C ASP A 252 10.15 -5.87 -9.40
N HIS A 253 8.88 -5.57 -9.16
CA HIS A 253 8.33 -5.58 -7.81
C HIS A 253 7.00 -6.33 -7.80
N ASP A 254 6.68 -6.97 -6.69
CA ASP A 254 5.38 -7.61 -6.48
C ASP A 254 4.51 -6.78 -5.51
N ILE A 255 3.20 -6.80 -5.72
CA ILE A 255 2.23 -6.23 -4.79
C ILE A 255 2.33 -7.07 -3.51
N PRO A 256 2.63 -6.45 -2.36
CA PRO A 256 2.95 -7.23 -1.18
C PRO A 256 1.77 -8.09 -0.73
N ASN A 257 1.97 -9.41 -0.73
CA ASN A 257 0.97 -10.39 -0.34
C ASN A 257 1.64 -11.45 0.54
N SER A 258 0.97 -11.89 1.61
CA SER A 258 1.57 -12.86 2.52
C SER A 258 0.57 -13.74 3.22
N THR A 259 1.09 -14.88 3.64
CA THR A 259 0.39 -15.83 4.50
C THR A 259 0.59 -15.56 5.99
N ASP A 260 1.47 -14.63 6.39
CA ASP A 260 1.87 -14.38 7.78
C ASP A 260 1.33 -13.06 8.36
N TRP A 261 0.86 -12.14 7.51
CA TRP A 261 0.36 -10.82 7.91
C TRP A 261 -0.70 -10.32 6.92
N TYR A 262 -1.41 -9.25 7.30
CA TYR A 262 -2.22 -8.45 6.38
C TYR A 262 -1.61 -7.08 6.20
N ILE A 263 -1.75 -6.54 5.01
CA ILE A 263 -1.53 -5.13 4.74
C ILE A 263 -2.88 -4.44 4.75
N ALA A 264 -2.97 -3.37 5.52
CA ALA A 264 -4.13 -2.50 5.50
C ALA A 264 -3.72 -1.12 5.00
N TRP A 265 -4.58 -0.48 4.20
CA TRP A 265 -4.39 0.90 3.78
C TRP A 265 -5.72 1.66 3.77
N VAL A 266 -5.59 2.97 3.97
CA VAL A 266 -6.71 3.88 4.19
C VAL A 266 -6.48 5.16 3.40
N THR A 267 -7.53 5.61 2.72
CA THR A 267 -7.49 6.90 2.01
C THR A 267 -7.70 8.07 2.96
N PRO A 268 -7.30 9.30 2.56
CA PRO A 268 -7.65 10.50 3.30
C PRO A 268 -9.16 10.59 3.62
N GLY A 269 -9.48 11.26 4.73
CA GLY A 269 -10.85 11.46 5.21
C GLY A 269 -11.10 10.85 6.59
N ALA A 270 -10.35 9.80 6.92
CA ALA A 270 -10.32 9.19 8.25
C ALA A 270 -8.89 8.84 8.65
N ASP A 271 -8.60 8.96 9.95
CA ASP A 271 -7.43 8.36 10.58
C ASP A 271 -7.85 6.97 11.08
N VAL A 272 -6.99 5.96 10.91
CA VAL A 272 -7.31 4.59 11.36
C VAL A 272 -6.32 4.07 12.39
N TYR A 273 -6.87 3.36 13.38
CA TYR A 273 -6.07 2.52 14.25
C TYR A 273 -6.70 1.15 14.48
N PHE A 274 -5.83 0.18 14.74
CA PHE A 274 -6.14 -1.20 15.05
C PHE A 274 -5.90 -1.42 16.54
N GLU A 275 -6.84 -2.08 17.21
CA GLU A 275 -6.74 -2.51 18.60
C GLU A 275 -6.85 -4.04 18.68
N ASP A 276 -5.88 -4.69 19.33
CA ASP A 276 -5.91 -6.14 19.56
C ASP A 276 -6.65 -6.51 20.86
N GLU A 277 -6.83 -7.80 21.13
CA GLU A 277 -7.56 -8.29 22.30
C GLU A 277 -6.91 -7.94 23.65
N GLU A 278 -5.63 -7.52 23.64
CA GLU A 278 -4.90 -7.07 24.82
C GLU A 278 -5.02 -5.54 25.03
N GLY A 279 -5.68 -4.83 24.11
CA GLY A 279 -5.83 -3.38 24.11
C GLY A 279 -4.59 -2.64 23.58
N ASN A 280 -3.66 -3.35 22.93
CA ASN A 280 -2.52 -2.71 22.27
C ASN A 280 -3.01 -2.03 20.99
N VAL A 281 -2.49 -0.85 20.69
CA VAL A 281 -2.90 -0.05 19.51
C VAL A 281 -1.77 0.12 18.48
N THR A 282 -2.09 -0.08 17.21
CA THR A 282 -1.25 0.35 16.08
C THR A 282 -2.04 1.20 15.11
N GLY A 283 -1.54 2.37 14.75
CA GLY A 283 -2.21 3.33 13.88
C GLY A 283 -2.32 4.73 14.47
N MET A 284 -3.08 5.60 13.81
CA MET A 284 -3.30 6.98 14.21
C MET A 284 -4.34 7.07 15.34
N TYR A 285 -3.86 7.06 16.58
CA TYR A 285 -4.72 7.16 17.77
C TYR A 285 -4.64 8.57 18.36
N LYS A 286 -5.74 9.32 18.30
CA LYS A 286 -5.83 10.70 18.81
C LYS A 286 -4.75 11.61 18.20
N GLY A 287 -4.53 11.48 16.88
CA GLY A 287 -3.53 12.24 16.14
C GLY A 287 -2.08 11.87 16.44
N GLN A 288 -1.83 10.70 17.04
CA GLN A 288 -0.49 10.20 17.29
C GLN A 288 -0.34 8.79 16.73
N LEU A 289 0.72 8.59 15.93
CA LEU A 289 1.08 7.27 15.43
C LEU A 289 1.53 6.36 16.58
N ARG A 290 0.84 5.25 16.78
CA ARG A 290 1.17 4.20 17.75
C ARG A 290 1.56 2.90 17.05
N LYS A 291 2.41 2.12 17.70
CA LYS A 291 2.95 0.84 17.20
C LYS A 291 3.09 -0.16 18.37
N GLU A 292 2.01 -0.37 19.11
CA GLU A 292 2.02 -1.17 20.35
C GLU A 292 1.69 -2.65 20.09
N ILE A 293 0.95 -2.98 19.02
CA ILE A 293 0.61 -4.38 18.70
C ILE A 293 1.90 -5.12 18.29
N PRO A 294 2.29 -6.20 19.00
CA PRO A 294 3.49 -6.95 18.65
C PRO A 294 3.41 -7.54 17.24
N GLY A 295 4.47 -7.31 16.44
CA GLY A 295 4.50 -7.75 15.03
C GLY A 295 3.65 -6.90 14.10
N SER A 296 3.27 -5.68 14.49
CA SER A 296 2.67 -4.71 13.58
C SER A 296 3.65 -3.59 13.23
N ARG A 297 3.37 -2.88 12.14
CA ARG A 297 4.19 -1.76 11.67
C ARG A 297 3.36 -0.78 10.85
N ALA A 298 3.59 0.52 11.05
CA ALA A 298 3.17 1.53 10.07
C ALA A 298 4.23 1.67 8.97
N VAL A 299 3.79 1.71 7.72
CA VAL A 299 4.61 1.90 6.53
C VAL A 299 4.66 3.39 6.24
N ILE A 300 5.69 4.07 6.76
CA ILE A 300 5.87 5.51 6.54
C ILE A 300 6.39 5.71 5.11
N PRO A 301 5.68 6.47 4.27
CA PRO A 301 6.07 6.70 2.89
C PRO A 301 7.31 7.58 2.81
N LEU A 302 8.26 7.22 1.96
CA LEU A 302 9.52 7.93 1.71
C LEU A 302 9.34 8.96 0.59
N MET A 303 8.37 9.84 0.82
CA MET A 303 7.91 10.85 -0.13
C MET A 303 7.70 12.18 0.59
N GLY A 304 7.53 13.26 -0.17
CA GLY A 304 6.98 14.48 0.41
C GLY A 304 5.49 14.31 0.74
N GLY A 305 5.09 14.62 1.96
CA GLY A 305 3.70 14.47 2.42
C GLY A 305 3.63 13.88 3.82
N ALA A 306 2.42 13.85 4.40
CA ALA A 306 2.20 13.23 5.70
C ALA A 306 1.74 11.77 5.53
N PHE A 307 2.10 10.90 6.47
CA PHE A 307 1.64 9.52 6.54
C PHE A 307 0.11 9.42 6.54
N THR A 308 -0.58 10.39 7.15
CA THR A 308 -2.05 10.47 7.19
C THR A 308 -2.70 10.68 5.82
N ASP A 309 -1.93 11.12 4.82
CA ASP A 309 -2.43 11.26 3.45
C ASP A 309 -2.53 9.88 2.77
N HIS A 310 -1.74 8.90 3.22
CA HIS A 310 -1.67 7.56 2.64
C HIS A 310 -1.32 6.53 3.71
N GLU A 311 -2.23 6.30 4.66
CA GLU A 311 -1.95 5.40 5.77
C GLU A 311 -1.83 3.96 5.26
N MET A 312 -0.75 3.28 5.67
CA MET A 312 -0.53 1.87 5.38
C MET A 312 0.09 1.17 6.59
N TYR A 313 -0.39 -0.04 6.86
CA TYR A 313 -0.05 -0.82 8.04
C TYR A 313 0.19 -2.28 7.67
N ILE A 314 1.22 -2.88 8.24
CA ILE A 314 1.40 -4.33 8.28
C ILE A 314 0.90 -4.81 9.64
N MET A 315 -0.05 -5.73 9.64
CA MET A 315 -0.73 -6.24 10.82
C MET A 315 -0.52 -7.75 10.97
N PRO A 316 -0.23 -8.25 12.18
CA PRO A 316 -0.01 -9.67 12.39
C PRO A 316 -1.30 -10.46 12.16
N LYS A 317 -1.16 -11.63 11.54
CA LYS A 317 -2.26 -12.54 11.25
C LYS A 317 -2.80 -13.25 12.50
N GLY A 318 -4.04 -13.76 12.40
CA GLY A 318 -4.62 -14.70 13.35
C GLY A 318 -5.07 -14.04 14.66
N LYS A 319 -4.90 -12.73 14.77
CA LYS A 319 -5.46 -11.91 15.83
C LYS A 319 -6.86 -11.46 15.47
N ARG A 320 -7.69 -11.29 16.50
CA ARG A 320 -8.89 -10.48 16.40
C ARG A 320 -8.49 -9.01 16.54
N LEU A 321 -8.93 -8.20 15.59
CA LEU A 321 -8.65 -6.77 15.52
C LEU A 321 -9.97 -6.00 15.54
N SER A 322 -10.03 -4.96 16.37
CA SER A 322 -11.01 -3.89 16.24
C SER A 322 -10.36 -2.75 15.47
N ILE A 323 -10.98 -2.30 14.40
CA ILE A 323 -10.47 -1.25 13.51
C ILE A 323 -11.36 -0.04 13.73
N HIS A 324 -10.75 1.06 14.14
CA HIS A 324 -11.42 2.31 14.42
C HIS A 324 -11.07 3.28 13.31
N ALA A 325 -12.08 3.75 12.56
CA ALA A 325 -11.92 4.77 11.53
C ALA A 325 -12.55 6.08 12.02
N GLU A 326 -11.73 7.03 12.44
CA GLU A 326 -12.16 8.32 12.97
C GLU A 326 -12.09 9.39 11.88
N GLY A 327 -13.23 10.02 11.56
CA GLY A 327 -13.26 11.07 10.55
C GLY A 327 -12.40 12.28 10.92
N THR A 328 -11.42 12.62 10.09
CA THR A 328 -10.62 13.85 10.23
C THR A 328 -11.29 15.06 9.58
N SER A 329 -12.17 14.78 8.61
CA SER A 329 -12.99 15.72 7.88
C SER A 329 -14.35 15.10 7.51
N ASP A 330 -15.26 15.91 6.99
CA ASP A 330 -16.49 15.39 6.38
C ASP A 330 -16.16 14.94 4.95
N GLY A 331 -16.50 13.71 4.60
CA GLY A 331 -16.15 13.14 3.31
C GLY A 331 -16.44 11.66 3.22
N GLU A 332 -15.60 10.95 2.47
CA GLU A 332 -15.63 9.50 2.31
C GLU A 332 -14.23 8.94 2.61
N TYR A 333 -14.16 7.68 3.01
CA TYR A 333 -12.91 6.94 3.09
C TYR A 333 -13.06 5.55 2.46
N ASN A 334 -11.91 5.00 2.04
CA ASN A 334 -11.74 3.60 1.71
C ASN A 334 -10.83 2.97 2.77
N LEU A 335 -11.14 1.73 3.15
CA LEU A 335 -10.30 0.89 4.00
C LEU A 335 -10.19 -0.47 3.32
N ASN A 336 -8.96 -0.93 3.14
CA ASN A 336 -8.66 -2.22 2.56
C ASN A 336 -7.80 -3.03 3.52
N LEU A 337 -8.01 -4.34 3.55
CA LEU A 337 -7.18 -5.33 4.25
C LEU A 337 -6.89 -6.48 3.30
N MET A 338 -5.62 -6.69 2.98
CA MET A 338 -5.16 -7.69 2.02
C MET A 338 -4.18 -8.66 2.66
N GLY A 339 -4.37 -9.96 2.40
CA GLY A 339 -3.44 -11.03 2.80
C GLY A 339 -4.07 -12.41 2.61
N GLU A 340 -3.25 -13.45 2.55
CA GLU A 340 -3.64 -14.83 2.20
C GLU A 340 -4.43 -14.93 0.88
N ASN A 341 -4.06 -14.13 -0.13
CA ASN A 341 -4.82 -14.02 -1.37
C ASN A 341 -6.29 -13.63 -1.15
N THR A 342 -6.60 -12.94 -0.05
CA THR A 342 -7.93 -12.38 0.22
C THR A 342 -7.82 -10.87 0.40
N LEU A 343 -8.84 -10.17 -0.07
CA LEU A 343 -9.03 -8.74 0.14
C LEU A 343 -10.38 -8.54 0.82
N TYR A 344 -10.40 -7.70 1.86
CA TYR A 344 -11.61 -7.14 2.46
C TYR A 344 -11.55 -5.63 2.28
N SER A 345 -12.60 -5.04 1.72
CA SER A 345 -12.63 -3.61 1.43
C SER A 345 -13.96 -2.98 1.81
N VAL A 346 -13.89 -1.77 2.35
CA VAL A 346 -14.98 -0.82 2.43
C VAL A 346 -14.59 0.36 1.53
N LYS A 347 -15.43 0.71 0.54
CA LYS A 347 -15.15 1.84 -0.37
C LYS A 347 -16.24 2.89 -0.31
N LYS A 348 -15.83 4.15 -0.43
CA LYS A 348 -16.67 5.35 -0.47
C LYS A 348 -17.59 5.48 0.73
N LYS A 349 -17.13 5.00 1.89
CA LYS A 349 -17.95 5.06 3.10
C LYS A 349 -17.93 6.49 3.62
N LYS A 350 -19.11 7.11 3.71
CA LYS A 350 -19.28 8.44 4.28
C LYS A 350 -18.80 8.46 5.73
N ILE A 351 -18.02 9.47 6.07
CA ILE A 351 -17.55 9.74 7.41
C ILE A 351 -17.75 11.22 7.74
N ARG A 352 -17.90 11.52 9.04
CA ARG A 352 -18.02 12.90 9.54
C ARG A 352 -16.90 13.17 10.51
N LYS A 353 -16.45 14.42 10.55
CA LYS A 353 -15.39 14.84 11.45
C LYS A 353 -15.71 14.52 12.91
N GLY A 354 -14.81 13.78 13.56
CA GLY A 354 -14.92 13.37 14.97
C GLY A 354 -15.98 12.29 15.24
N VAL A 355 -16.47 11.62 14.19
CA VAL A 355 -17.31 10.43 14.29
C VAL A 355 -16.48 9.21 13.91
N GLU A 356 -16.71 8.11 14.61
CA GLU A 356 -16.00 6.85 14.42
C GLU A 356 -16.91 5.80 13.76
N ASP A 357 -16.40 5.14 12.73
CA ASP A 357 -16.90 3.85 12.27
C ASP A 357 -16.08 2.74 12.93
N LEU A 358 -16.75 1.69 13.41
CA LEU A 358 -16.10 0.55 14.07
C LEU A 358 -16.20 -0.70 13.19
N LEU A 359 -15.06 -1.30 12.87
CA LEU A 359 -14.98 -2.54 12.11
C LEU A 359 -14.32 -3.63 12.94
N GLY A 360 -14.77 -4.87 12.77
CA GLY A 360 -14.20 -6.04 13.42
C GLY A 360 -13.62 -6.97 12.37
N PHE A 361 -12.38 -7.39 12.55
CA PHE A 361 -11.72 -8.35 11.68
C PHE A 361 -11.18 -9.50 12.52
N GLU A 362 -11.75 -10.70 12.36
CA GLU A 362 -11.39 -11.82 13.21
C GLU A 362 -11.42 -13.17 12.48
N PRO A 363 -10.54 -14.12 12.85
CA PRO A 363 -10.59 -15.47 12.33
C PRO A 363 -11.96 -16.10 12.57
N TRP A 364 -12.55 -16.69 11.52
CA TRP A 364 -13.90 -17.23 11.59
C TRP A 364 -13.98 -18.65 11.07
N LYS A 365 -14.42 -19.57 11.93
CA LYS A 365 -14.46 -21.00 11.61
C LYS A 365 -15.48 -21.29 10.51
N GLY A 366 -15.06 -22.04 9.49
CA GLY A 366 -15.89 -22.41 8.34
C GLY A 366 -16.04 -21.28 7.32
N SER A 367 -15.12 -20.31 7.34
CA SER A 367 -14.97 -19.27 6.31
C SER A 367 -13.59 -19.37 5.65
N LEU A 368 -13.39 -18.59 4.60
CA LEU A 368 -12.07 -18.29 4.01
C LEU A 368 -11.27 -17.35 4.92
N GLY A 369 -10.92 -17.85 6.10
CA GLY A 369 -10.10 -17.14 7.07
C GLY A 369 -10.91 -16.28 8.03
N TYR A 370 -11.60 -15.24 7.55
CA TYR A 370 -12.06 -14.14 8.39
C TYR A 370 -13.54 -13.80 8.26
N ARG A 371 -14.05 -13.20 9.32
CA ARG A 371 -15.29 -12.45 9.32
C ARG A 371 -14.98 -10.97 9.45
N PHE A 372 -15.59 -10.17 8.59
CA PHE A 372 -15.44 -8.72 8.58
C PHE A 372 -16.78 -8.07 8.98
N ARG A 373 -16.79 -7.43 10.15
CA ARG A 373 -17.98 -6.83 10.77
C ARG A 373 -17.89 -5.31 10.69
N ILE A 374 -19.01 -4.64 10.45
CA ILE A 374 -19.07 -3.19 10.22
C ILE A 374 -20.19 -2.60 11.07
N GLN A 375 -19.85 -1.56 11.83
CA GLN A 375 -20.75 -0.69 12.59
C GLN A 375 -20.52 0.76 12.17
N PRO A 376 -21.35 1.31 11.28
CA PRO A 376 -21.26 2.70 10.87
C PRO A 376 -21.59 3.64 12.03
N GLY A 377 -20.78 4.65 12.30
CA GLY A 377 -21.12 5.80 13.13
C GLY A 377 -21.88 6.89 12.34
N VAL A 378 -21.90 6.79 11.01
CA VAL A 378 -22.70 7.64 10.12
C VAL A 378 -23.51 6.76 9.17
N ALA A 379 -24.81 7.06 9.07
CA ALA A 379 -25.69 6.44 8.09
C ALA A 379 -25.21 6.73 6.66
N ASP A 380 -25.26 5.71 5.82
CA ASP A 380 -24.84 5.78 4.42
C ASP A 380 -25.73 4.87 3.58
N ASP A 381 -26.01 5.29 2.36
CA ASP A 381 -26.91 4.66 1.40
C ASP A 381 -26.20 4.29 0.09
N ASN A 382 -24.88 4.50 0.01
CA ASN A 382 -24.14 4.34 -1.23
C ASN A 382 -22.64 4.08 -1.00
N PHE A 383 -22.31 3.06 -0.19
CA PHE A 383 -20.93 2.57 -0.07
C PHE A 383 -20.84 1.13 -0.56
N MET A 384 -19.63 0.64 -0.77
CA MET A 384 -19.39 -0.73 -1.21
C MET A 384 -18.68 -1.55 -0.14
N VAL A 385 -19.02 -2.83 -0.06
CA VAL A 385 -18.24 -3.83 0.69
C VAL A 385 -17.79 -4.90 -0.28
N ILE A 386 -16.49 -5.15 -0.34
CA ILE A 386 -15.90 -6.12 -1.27
C ILE A 386 -15.16 -7.17 -0.46
N VAL A 387 -15.39 -8.44 -0.80
CA VAL A 387 -14.48 -9.53 -0.48
C VAL A 387 -13.96 -10.08 -1.80
N ALA A 388 -12.65 -10.24 -1.94
CA ALA A 388 -12.05 -10.93 -3.07
C ALA A 388 -11.15 -12.05 -2.56
N ALA A 389 -11.06 -13.14 -3.32
CA ALA A 389 -10.26 -14.29 -2.94
C ALA A 389 -9.72 -15.02 -4.17
N SER A 390 -8.46 -15.47 -4.08
CA SER A 390 -7.88 -16.42 -5.03
C SER A 390 -7.80 -17.82 -4.42
N PHE A 391 -8.15 -18.81 -5.24
CA PHE A 391 -8.21 -20.23 -4.90
C PHE A 391 -7.28 -21.03 -5.79
N GLU A 392 -6.76 -22.15 -5.29
CA GLU A 392 -6.13 -23.15 -6.14
C GLU A 392 -7.17 -23.73 -7.12
N GLY A 393 -6.90 -23.66 -8.42
CA GLY A 393 -7.79 -24.17 -9.45
C GLY A 393 -7.41 -23.74 -10.86
N LEU A 394 -7.70 -24.58 -11.86
CA LEU A 394 -7.28 -24.32 -13.24
C LEU A 394 -8.33 -23.50 -14.01
N VAL A 395 -7.96 -22.29 -14.44
CA VAL A 395 -8.68 -21.56 -15.49
C VAL A 395 -7.98 -21.82 -16.83
N GLN A 396 -8.42 -22.88 -17.51
CA GLN A 396 -7.75 -23.41 -18.71
C GLN A 396 -7.54 -22.36 -19.81
N ALA A 397 -8.53 -21.49 -20.03
CA ALA A 397 -8.44 -20.47 -21.07
C ALA A 397 -7.39 -19.38 -20.79
N LEU A 398 -7.08 -19.13 -19.51
CA LEU A 398 -6.04 -18.19 -19.08
C LEU A 398 -4.68 -18.86 -18.84
N GLY A 399 -4.64 -20.20 -18.81
CA GLY A 399 -3.42 -20.94 -18.44
C GLY A 399 -2.97 -20.70 -16.99
N ARG A 400 -3.88 -20.29 -16.10
CA ARG A 400 -3.61 -19.99 -14.68
C ARG A 400 -4.05 -21.14 -13.79
N GLU A 401 -3.25 -21.43 -12.75
CA GLU A 401 -3.55 -22.42 -11.71
C GLU A 401 -4.23 -21.80 -10.47
N SER A 402 -4.71 -20.56 -10.60
CA SER A 402 -5.60 -19.90 -9.66
C SER A 402 -6.95 -19.56 -10.28
N ILE A 403 -8.00 -19.60 -9.44
CA ILE A 403 -9.32 -19.04 -9.70
C ILE A 403 -9.47 -17.80 -8.81
N ASP A 404 -9.83 -16.67 -9.39
CA ASP A 404 -10.05 -15.42 -8.65
C ASP A 404 -11.56 -15.15 -8.63
N ARG A 405 -12.11 -14.87 -7.45
CA ARG A 405 -13.53 -14.55 -7.26
C ARG A 405 -13.71 -13.24 -6.50
N GLU A 406 -14.70 -12.47 -6.93
CA GLU A 406 -15.14 -11.24 -6.29
C GLU A 406 -16.55 -11.44 -5.72
N TYR A 407 -16.78 -10.94 -4.51
CA TYR A 407 -18.08 -10.88 -3.84
C TYR A 407 -18.30 -9.45 -3.38
N ILE A 408 -19.22 -8.77 -4.03
CA ILE A 408 -19.41 -7.33 -3.90
C ILE A 408 -20.83 -7.05 -3.41
N MET A 409 -20.93 -6.21 -2.40
CA MET A 409 -22.15 -5.51 -2.03
C MET A 409 -22.03 -4.09 -2.58
N GLU A 410 -22.79 -3.79 -3.65
CA GLU A 410 -22.94 -2.44 -4.21
C GLU A 410 -24.11 -1.72 -3.54
N ASP A 411 -24.09 -0.39 -3.57
CA ASP A 411 -25.16 0.48 -3.06
C ASP A 411 -25.63 0.10 -1.63
N VAL A 412 -24.67 -0.18 -0.74
CA VAL A 412 -24.97 -0.62 0.62
C VAL A 412 -25.65 0.51 1.38
N ALA A 413 -26.85 0.21 1.89
CA ALA A 413 -27.60 1.09 2.77
C ALA A 413 -27.60 0.58 4.21
N ALA A 414 -27.05 1.40 5.09
CA ALA A 414 -26.90 1.15 6.52
C ALA A 414 -27.15 2.43 7.33
N THR A 415 -27.75 2.29 8.51
CA THR A 415 -27.95 3.39 9.46
C THR A 415 -26.75 3.50 10.41
N GLU A 416 -26.70 4.57 11.21
CA GLU A 416 -25.74 4.70 12.32
C GLU A 416 -25.91 3.66 13.45
N ASN A 417 -27.00 2.88 13.41
CA ASN A 417 -27.25 1.78 14.35
C ASN A 417 -27.05 0.41 13.69
N SER A 418 -26.74 0.37 12.39
CA SER A 418 -26.49 -0.87 11.67
C SER A 418 -25.26 -1.60 12.22
N ASP A 419 -25.34 -2.92 12.18
CA ASP A 419 -24.32 -3.82 12.68
C ASP A 419 -24.46 -5.11 11.90
N PHE A 420 -23.53 -5.34 10.99
CA PHE A 420 -23.57 -6.47 10.08
C PHE A 420 -22.18 -7.04 9.85
N ALA A 421 -22.11 -8.28 9.41
CA ALA A 421 -20.87 -8.94 9.07
C ALA A 421 -20.96 -9.63 7.73
N VAL A 422 -19.82 -9.67 7.03
CA VAL A 422 -19.62 -10.36 5.79
C VAL A 422 -18.51 -11.39 5.93
N TYR A 423 -18.65 -12.52 5.24
CA TYR A 423 -17.60 -13.52 5.08
C TYR A 423 -17.94 -14.45 3.92
N VAL A 424 -16.95 -15.19 3.43
CA VAL A 424 -17.13 -16.23 2.41
C VAL A 424 -16.99 -17.59 3.09
N GLU A 425 -17.94 -18.51 2.88
CA GLU A 425 -17.85 -19.86 3.44
C GLU A 425 -16.63 -20.63 2.90
N GLU A 426 -16.13 -21.57 3.69
CA GLU A 426 -15.04 -22.47 3.28
C GLU A 426 -15.34 -23.08 1.90
N GLY A 427 -14.37 -23.01 0.98
CA GLY A 427 -14.51 -23.44 -0.42
C GLY A 427 -14.93 -22.35 -1.40
N GLY A 428 -15.33 -21.16 -0.95
CA GLY A 428 -15.52 -20.01 -1.84
C GLY A 428 -16.83 -19.98 -2.62
N ASP A 429 -17.77 -20.88 -2.36
CA ASP A 429 -19.00 -20.95 -3.17
C ASP A 429 -20.11 -20.04 -2.67
N THR A 430 -20.09 -19.63 -1.40
CA THR A 430 -21.19 -18.89 -0.78
C THR A 430 -20.66 -17.66 -0.04
N PHE A 431 -21.15 -16.50 -0.45
CA PHE A 431 -20.98 -15.25 0.27
C PHE A 431 -22.08 -15.09 1.31
N VAL A 432 -21.73 -14.71 2.53
CA VAL A 432 -22.67 -14.61 3.64
C VAL A 432 -22.67 -13.20 4.19
N VAL A 433 -23.87 -12.64 4.33
CA VAL A 433 -24.13 -11.38 5.02
C VAL A 433 -25.04 -11.65 6.21
N GLU A 434 -24.59 -11.31 7.42
CA GLU A 434 -25.38 -11.42 8.65
C GLU A 434 -25.71 -10.02 9.20
N SER A 435 -26.99 -9.74 9.49
CA SER A 435 -27.42 -8.52 10.20
C SER A 435 -27.71 -8.82 11.67
N TYR A 436 -27.27 -7.95 12.57
CA TYR A 436 -27.46 -8.07 14.02
C TYR A 436 -28.42 -7.02 14.61
N SER A 437 -28.52 -5.82 14.02
CA SER A 437 -29.29 -4.69 14.57
C SER A 437 -30.39 -4.18 13.65
N ASP A 438 -30.05 -3.57 12.52
CA ASP A 438 -30.96 -2.98 11.54
C ASP A 438 -30.92 -3.78 10.23
N ASP A 439 -31.97 -3.62 9.44
CA ASP A 439 -32.02 -4.22 8.11
C ASP A 439 -30.91 -3.61 7.23
N ILE A 440 -30.25 -4.44 6.43
CA ILE A 440 -29.22 -4.03 5.48
C ILE A 440 -29.75 -4.26 4.08
N GLN A 441 -29.60 -3.26 3.20
CA GLN A 441 -29.96 -3.35 1.80
C GLN A 441 -28.74 -3.14 0.92
N PHE A 442 -28.64 -3.87 -0.19
CA PHE A 442 -27.54 -3.80 -1.14
C PHE A 442 -27.87 -4.56 -2.43
N ASP A 443 -27.10 -4.29 -3.47
CA ASP A 443 -27.04 -5.12 -4.67
C ASP A 443 -25.89 -6.12 -4.55
N ALA A 444 -26.19 -7.40 -4.74
CA ALA A 444 -25.18 -8.45 -4.69
C ALA A 444 -24.60 -8.70 -6.08
N VAL A 445 -23.28 -8.62 -6.21
CA VAL A 445 -22.54 -8.93 -7.44
C VAL A 445 -21.46 -9.96 -7.13
N THR A 446 -21.35 -10.99 -7.97
CA THR A 446 -20.23 -11.94 -7.91
C THR A 446 -19.59 -12.12 -9.28
N ARG A 447 -18.26 -12.20 -9.33
CA ARG A 447 -17.49 -12.46 -10.56
C ARG A 447 -16.49 -13.59 -10.33
N SER A 448 -16.12 -14.33 -11.39
CA SER A 448 -15.08 -15.37 -11.31
C SER A 448 -14.30 -15.46 -12.62
N THR A 449 -12.97 -15.63 -12.53
CA THR A 449 -12.13 -15.86 -13.71
C THR A 449 -12.47 -17.16 -14.44
N GLU A 450 -13.20 -18.07 -13.79
CA GLU A 450 -13.77 -19.27 -14.44
C GLU A 450 -14.64 -18.94 -15.66
N SER A 451 -15.24 -17.74 -15.72
CA SER A 451 -15.96 -17.24 -16.89
C SER A 451 -15.13 -17.22 -18.17
N ALA A 452 -13.80 -17.13 -18.07
CA ALA A 452 -12.88 -17.19 -19.22
C ALA A 452 -12.89 -18.58 -19.90
N ASN A 453 -13.35 -19.63 -19.22
CA ASN A 453 -13.55 -20.92 -19.86
C ASN A 453 -14.83 -20.97 -20.71
N THR A 454 -15.75 -20.00 -20.54
CA THR A 454 -17.01 -19.90 -21.29
C THR A 454 -16.93 -18.82 -22.38
N LEU A 455 -16.27 -17.69 -22.10
CA LEU A 455 -16.06 -16.60 -23.06
C LEU A 455 -14.58 -16.52 -23.45
N ASP A 456 -14.29 -16.19 -24.71
CA ASP A 456 -12.91 -16.01 -25.17
C ASP A 456 -12.23 -14.87 -24.38
N PRO A 457 -11.15 -15.15 -23.61
CA PRO A 457 -10.42 -14.15 -22.85
C PRO A 457 -9.52 -13.27 -23.71
N ASN A 458 -9.52 -13.43 -25.04
CA ASN A 458 -8.77 -12.58 -25.98
C ASN A 458 -9.67 -11.62 -26.78
N THR A 459 -10.96 -11.59 -26.45
CA THR A 459 -11.95 -10.73 -27.11
C THR A 459 -12.54 -9.76 -26.09
N ASP A 460 -12.56 -8.47 -26.42
CA ASP A 460 -13.32 -7.46 -25.67
C ASP A 460 -14.81 -7.64 -25.95
N HIS A 461 -15.56 -8.11 -24.95
CA HIS A 461 -17.01 -8.30 -25.03
C HIS A 461 -17.80 -7.03 -24.66
N GLY A 462 -17.13 -5.98 -24.20
CA GLY A 462 -17.73 -4.74 -23.70
C GLY A 462 -18.37 -4.87 -22.31
N TYR A 463 -18.13 -5.97 -21.59
CA TYR A 463 -18.57 -6.19 -20.22
C TYR A 463 -17.73 -7.26 -19.51
N ILE A 464 -17.75 -7.25 -18.18
CA ILE A 464 -17.18 -8.30 -17.33
C ILE A 464 -18.33 -9.25 -16.93
N PRO A 465 -18.24 -10.56 -17.19
CA PRO A 465 -19.27 -11.51 -16.78
C PRO A 465 -19.47 -11.50 -15.27
N ALA A 466 -20.72 -11.44 -14.83
CA ALA A 466 -21.07 -11.36 -13.42
C ALA A 466 -22.41 -12.06 -13.17
N SER A 467 -22.64 -12.47 -11.93
CA SER A 467 -23.99 -12.80 -11.45
C SER A 467 -24.45 -11.70 -10.51
N VAL A 468 -25.69 -11.24 -10.68
CA VAL A 468 -26.21 -10.05 -9.99
C VAL A 468 -27.60 -10.33 -9.42
N GLN A 469 -27.86 -9.80 -8.22
CA GLN A 469 -29.20 -9.70 -7.65
C GLN A 469 -29.35 -8.34 -6.98
N GLU A 470 -30.31 -7.57 -7.47
CA GLU A 470 -30.63 -6.24 -6.93
C GLU A 470 -31.52 -6.34 -5.69
N ASP A 471 -31.51 -5.29 -4.88
CA ASP A 471 -32.43 -5.08 -3.75
C ASP A 471 -32.40 -6.21 -2.70
N VAL A 472 -31.23 -6.79 -2.44
CA VAL A 472 -31.06 -7.80 -1.38
C VAL A 472 -31.29 -7.13 -0.04
N THR A 473 -32.29 -7.61 0.71
CA THR A 473 -32.57 -7.15 2.08
C THR A 473 -32.25 -8.27 3.08
N VAL A 474 -31.38 -7.98 4.05
CA VAL A 474 -31.09 -8.85 5.19
C VAL A 474 -31.73 -8.27 6.43
N GLU A 475 -32.86 -8.85 6.84
CA GLU A 475 -33.58 -8.36 8.02
C GLU A 475 -32.75 -8.55 9.30
N ARG A 476 -33.02 -7.74 10.31
CA ARG A 476 -32.43 -7.87 11.65
C ARG A 476 -32.41 -9.32 12.16
N GLY A 477 -31.23 -9.77 12.59
CA GLY A 477 -31.02 -11.10 13.18
C GLY A 477 -31.12 -12.24 12.17
N ARG A 478 -31.14 -11.92 10.87
CA ARG A 478 -31.09 -12.86 9.77
C ARG A 478 -29.71 -12.86 9.12
N ARG A 479 -29.54 -13.82 8.22
CA ARG A 479 -28.43 -13.86 7.28
C ARG A 479 -28.91 -14.22 5.90
N ALA A 480 -28.27 -13.67 4.89
CA ALA A 480 -28.37 -14.09 3.51
C ALA A 480 -27.14 -14.94 3.15
N GLU A 481 -27.38 -16.08 2.53
CA GLU A 481 -26.36 -16.88 1.83
C GLU A 481 -26.56 -16.67 0.33
N ILE A 482 -25.55 -16.13 -0.34
CA ILE A 482 -25.58 -15.69 -1.74
C ILE A 482 -24.64 -16.60 -2.54
N THR A 483 -25.18 -17.27 -3.54
CA THR A 483 -24.45 -18.23 -4.39
C THR A 483 -24.85 -18.02 -5.85
N PRO A 484 -23.90 -17.90 -6.80
CA PRO A 484 -24.25 -17.86 -8.22
C PRO A 484 -24.77 -19.20 -8.72
N GLU A 485 -25.67 -19.17 -9.70
CA GLU A 485 -26.11 -20.39 -10.41
C GLU A 485 -24.93 -21.09 -11.11
N ASN A 486 -23.97 -20.30 -11.60
CA ASN A 486 -22.76 -20.78 -12.26
C ASN A 486 -21.63 -19.75 -12.14
N TRP A 487 -20.50 -20.16 -11.56
CA TRP A 487 -19.30 -19.33 -11.50
C TRP A 487 -18.67 -19.07 -12.88
N ALA A 488 -18.79 -19.99 -13.82
CA ALA A 488 -18.31 -19.84 -15.20
C ALA A 488 -19.38 -19.23 -16.13
N THR A 489 -20.04 -18.16 -15.70
CA THR A 489 -21.10 -17.52 -16.49
C THR A 489 -20.53 -16.74 -17.68
N GLY A 490 -21.21 -16.77 -18.82
CA GLY A 490 -20.92 -15.89 -19.97
C GLY A 490 -21.83 -14.66 -20.03
N GLU A 491 -22.75 -14.52 -19.08
CA GLU A 491 -23.75 -13.46 -19.06
C GLU A 491 -23.21 -12.19 -18.41
N GLN A 492 -23.63 -11.02 -18.90
CA GLN A 492 -23.35 -9.74 -18.23
C GLN A 492 -24.00 -9.66 -16.85
N ARG A 493 -25.17 -10.29 -16.69
CA ARG A 493 -25.97 -10.31 -15.46
C ARG A 493 -26.61 -11.69 -15.27
N GLY A 494 -25.79 -12.66 -14.93
CA GLY A 494 -26.20 -14.00 -14.50
C GLY A 494 -26.99 -13.98 -13.20
N LYS A 495 -27.56 -15.14 -12.84
CA LYS A 495 -28.44 -15.26 -11.67
C LYS A 495 -27.68 -15.62 -10.40
N LEU A 496 -28.06 -14.96 -9.31
CA LEU A 496 -27.73 -15.34 -7.94
C LEU A 496 -28.91 -16.03 -7.25
N HIS A 497 -28.61 -16.90 -6.30
CA HIS A 497 -29.54 -17.48 -5.35
C HIS A 497 -29.25 -16.94 -3.96
N THR A 498 -30.28 -16.36 -3.34
CA THR A 498 -30.20 -15.89 -1.95
C THR A 498 -31.08 -16.73 -1.03
N LEU A 499 -30.48 -17.33 0.00
CA LEU A 499 -31.17 -18.10 1.04
C LEU A 499 -31.15 -17.34 2.36
N ASN A 500 -32.33 -16.92 2.82
CA ASN A 500 -32.49 -16.22 4.10
C ASN A 500 -32.64 -17.20 5.27
N LYS A 501 -31.72 -17.13 6.23
CA LYS A 501 -31.71 -17.96 7.46
C LYS A 501 -31.60 -17.07 8.70
N ARG A 502 -31.66 -17.69 9.88
CA ARG A 502 -31.33 -17.00 11.14
C ARG A 502 -29.81 -16.84 11.25
N ALA A 503 -29.33 -15.68 11.72
CA ALA A 503 -27.91 -15.45 11.97
C ALA A 503 -27.35 -16.50 12.97
N LYS A 504 -26.12 -16.98 12.74
CA LYS A 504 -25.53 -18.05 13.57
C LYS A 504 -25.00 -17.55 14.92
N GLY A 505 -24.72 -16.25 15.06
CA GLY A 505 -24.37 -15.62 16.33
C GLY A 505 -25.60 -15.10 17.06
N ALA A 506 -25.77 -15.46 18.34
CA ALA A 506 -26.43 -14.52 19.25
C ALA A 506 -25.60 -13.23 19.19
N GLY A 507 -26.22 -12.05 19.16
CA GLY A 507 -25.53 -10.76 19.20
C GLY A 507 -24.75 -10.58 20.49
N ALA A 508 -23.69 -11.38 20.70
CA ALA A 508 -22.54 -10.97 21.45
C ALA A 508 -22.18 -9.64 20.82
N GLY A 509 -22.33 -8.58 21.61
CA GLY A 509 -22.01 -7.23 21.14
C GLY A 509 -20.64 -7.23 20.48
N PHE A 510 -20.31 -6.16 19.76
CA PHE A 510 -18.90 -5.86 19.59
C PHE A 510 -18.21 -6.10 20.94
N PRO A 511 -17.08 -6.81 20.97
CA PRO A 511 -16.38 -7.01 22.22
C PRO A 511 -16.17 -5.62 22.80
N LEU A 512 -16.94 -5.28 23.84
CA LEU A 512 -16.70 -4.07 24.62
C LEU A 512 -15.41 -4.36 25.34
N ILE A 513 -14.28 -4.08 24.69
CA ILE A 513 -12.99 -4.00 25.36
C ILE A 513 -13.17 -2.80 26.30
N PRO A 514 -13.08 -3.00 27.62
CA PRO A 514 -13.35 -1.92 28.56
C PRO A 514 -12.28 -0.84 28.37
N VAL A 515 -12.64 0.24 27.66
CA VAL A 515 -11.86 1.46 27.63
C VAL A 515 -11.82 2.00 29.06
N ILE A 516 -10.71 1.79 29.76
CA ILE A 516 -10.48 2.36 31.09
C ILE A 516 -10.24 3.86 30.89
N ILE A 517 -11.31 4.64 30.81
CA ILE A 517 -11.25 6.09 30.89
C ILE A 517 -10.87 6.43 32.34
N GLY A 518 -9.57 6.65 32.56
CA GLY A 518 -9.05 7.15 33.83
C GLY A 518 -9.55 8.57 34.10
N PHE A 519 -10.69 8.70 34.77
CA PHE A 519 -11.07 9.96 35.39
C PHE A 519 -10.10 10.26 36.54
N ALA A 520 -9.14 11.14 36.29
CA ALA A 520 -8.37 11.80 37.34
C ALA A 520 -9.33 12.66 38.17
N VAL A 521 -9.77 12.14 39.32
CA VAL A 521 -10.45 12.92 40.34
C VAL A 521 -9.39 13.81 41.00
N LEU A 522 -9.35 15.08 40.59
CA LEU A 522 -8.72 16.15 41.35
C LEU A 522 -9.52 16.36 42.64
N ALA A 523 -8.99 15.85 43.76
CA ALA A 523 -9.44 16.23 45.08
C ALA A 523 -8.75 17.55 45.48
N ALA A 524 -9.57 18.55 45.82
CA ALA A 524 -9.18 19.82 46.41
C ALA A 524 -8.73 19.68 47.87
#